data_AF-A0A8J4D083-F1
#
_entry.id   AF-A0A8J4D083-F1
#
_cell.length_a   1.000
_cell.length_b   1.000
_cell.length_c   1.000
_cell.angle_alpha   90.00
_cell.angle_beta   90.00
_cell.angle_gamma   90.00
#
_symmetry.space_group_name_H-M   'P 1'
#
loop_
_entity.id
_entity.type
_entity.pdbx_description
1 polymer ?
#
loop_
_entity_poly.entity_id
_entity_poly.type
_entity_poly.pdbx_seq_one_letter_code
_entity_poly.pdbx_strand_id
1 'polypeptide(L)'
;MRKYNDAPLRPGAAAVVFLSYGSTATSGRDVADMPRRLRAELSLALWNGYTLGIKLVDYPGMNDVSCVDCVMVLLSAVRVCRAELMVGHNLALVAAAVAGMARLRLDLEKAPVYFEHLLKAADPQSVTPGNEGYKVYKYCPFDNVDRAKVRLVSQRALELLTQLEMLLQVRQQAMNGSQSDGGRMRS
;
A
#
# COMPACT_ATOMS: atom_id res chain seq x y z
N MET A 1 17.74 -6.36 -5.81
CA MET A 1 19.07 -5.72 -5.68
C MET A 1 19.15 -5.11 -4.27
N ARG A 2 19.94 -5.69 -3.35
CA ARG A 2 20.08 -5.23 -1.96
C ARG A 2 21.13 -4.12 -1.86
N LYS A 3 20.78 -3.01 -1.21
CA LYS A 3 21.71 -2.11 -0.51
C LYS A 3 21.00 -1.65 0.76
N TYR A 4 21.43 -2.11 1.93
CA TYR A 4 20.99 -1.55 3.22
C TYR A 4 22.19 -0.91 3.89
N ASN A 5 21.95 0.26 4.50
CA ASN A 5 22.91 1.07 5.23
C ASN A 5 23.64 0.26 6.31
N ASP A 6 24.98 0.29 6.26
CA ASP A 6 25.91 -0.27 7.25
C ASP A 6 26.01 0.60 8.53
N ALA A 7 24.90 1.14 9.02
CA ALA A 7 24.92 1.85 10.30
C ALA A 7 24.86 0.83 11.45
N PRO A 8 25.81 0.85 12.40
CA PRO A 8 25.77 -0.06 13.54
C PRO A 8 24.52 0.17 14.38
N LEU A 9 23.73 -0.90 14.53
CA LEU A 9 22.52 -0.91 15.34
C LEU A 9 22.89 -0.62 16.81
N ARG A 10 22.13 0.27 17.46
CA ARG A 10 22.34 0.60 18.87
C ARG A 10 22.06 -0.63 19.75
N PRO A 11 22.83 -0.88 20.83
CA PRO A 11 22.53 -1.96 21.76
C PRO A 11 21.16 -1.72 22.42
N GLY A 12 20.25 -2.69 22.29
CA GLY A 12 18.86 -2.60 22.78
C GLY A 12 17.81 -2.18 21.73
N ALA A 13 18.22 -1.85 20.50
CA ALA A 13 17.31 -1.67 19.38
C ALA A 13 17.16 -2.99 18.62
N ALA A 14 15.98 -3.61 18.66
CA ALA A 14 15.66 -4.70 17.75
C ALA A 14 15.91 -4.22 16.31
N ALA A 15 16.69 -4.97 15.53
CA ALA A 15 16.96 -4.61 14.14
C ALA A 15 15.62 -4.40 13.42
N VAL A 16 15.42 -3.27 12.74
CA VAL A 16 14.22 -3.07 11.91
C VAL A 16 14.56 -3.44 10.48
N VAL A 17 14.04 -4.58 10.01
CA VAL A 17 14.20 -5.00 8.61
C VAL A 17 13.04 -4.41 7.82
N PHE A 18 13.33 -3.50 6.88
CA PHE A 18 12.29 -2.88 6.06
C PHE A 18 12.01 -3.67 4.80
N LEU A 19 10.82 -4.25 4.66
CA LEU A 19 10.34 -4.85 3.41
C LEU A 19 9.36 -3.90 2.73
N SER A 20 9.60 -3.61 1.45
CA SER A 20 8.64 -2.88 0.61
C SER A 20 7.92 -3.86 -0.29
N TYR A 21 6.60 -3.95 -0.17
CA TYR A 21 5.77 -4.73 -1.07
C TYR A 21 5.19 -3.79 -2.12
N GLY A 22 5.84 -3.72 -3.30
CA GLY A 22 5.46 -2.78 -4.37
C GLY A 22 6.05 -3.05 -5.76
N SER A 23 5.15 -3.08 -6.75
CA SER A 23 5.26 -2.81 -8.19
C SER A 23 6.31 -3.47 -9.11
N THR A 24 7.20 -4.35 -8.66
CA THR A 24 8.04 -5.11 -9.62
C THR A 24 8.02 -6.61 -9.35
N ALA A 25 7.37 -7.33 -10.27
CA ALA A 25 7.56 -8.75 -10.57
C ALA A 25 7.11 -9.79 -9.53
N THR A 26 5.83 -9.79 -9.12
CA THR A 26 5.21 -11.03 -8.60
C THR A 26 3.87 -11.31 -9.29
N SER A 27 3.69 -12.56 -9.74
CA SER A 27 2.50 -13.02 -10.46
C SER A 27 1.23 -12.89 -9.61
N GLY A 28 0.04 -12.72 -10.22
CA GLY A 28 -1.23 -12.51 -9.50
C GLY A 28 -1.62 -13.57 -8.45
N ARG A 29 -1.06 -14.79 -8.49
CA ARG A 29 -1.24 -15.79 -7.42
C ARG A 29 -0.55 -15.42 -6.12
N ASP A 30 0.51 -14.62 -6.19
CA ASP A 30 1.33 -14.21 -5.04
C ASP A 30 0.65 -13.10 -4.22
N VAL A 31 -0.31 -12.38 -4.82
CA VAL A 31 -1.03 -11.28 -4.19
C VAL A 31 -2.19 -11.78 -3.31
N ALA A 32 -2.92 -12.81 -3.75
CA ALA A 32 -4.00 -13.41 -2.96
C ALA A 32 -3.49 -14.11 -1.69
N ASP A 33 -2.23 -14.59 -1.70
CA ASP A 33 -1.59 -15.25 -0.56
C ASP A 33 -0.76 -14.29 0.32
N MET A 34 -0.80 -12.99 0.02
CA MET A 34 -0.01 -11.97 0.71
C MET A 34 -0.25 -11.94 2.23
N PRO A 35 -1.49 -12.02 2.76
CA PRO A 35 -1.70 -12.07 4.20
C PRO A 35 -1.01 -13.27 4.87
N ARG A 36 -0.97 -14.43 4.20
CA ARG A 36 -0.28 -15.63 4.70
C ARG A 36 1.23 -15.43 4.72
N ARG A 37 1.79 -14.86 3.66
CA ARG A 37 3.22 -14.53 3.58
C ARG A 37 3.64 -13.53 4.65
N LEU A 38 2.86 -12.47 4.87
CA LEU A 38 3.12 -11.50 5.93
C LEU A 38 3.14 -12.15 7.31
N ARG A 39 2.23 -13.10 7.59
CA ARG A 39 2.26 -13.86 8.84
C ARG A 39 3.53 -14.72 8.97
N ALA A 40 3.99 -15.32 7.88
CA ALA A 40 5.23 -16.11 7.87
C ALA A 40 6.46 -15.24 8.15
N GLU A 41 6.57 -14.07 7.51
CA GLU A 41 7.65 -13.10 7.72
C GLU A 41 7.64 -12.54 9.15
N LEU A 42 6.47 -12.23 9.70
CA LEU A 42 6.32 -11.81 11.09
C LEU A 42 6.73 -12.90 12.08
N SER A 43 6.43 -14.16 11.75
CA SER A 43 6.86 -15.31 12.55
C SER A 43 8.37 -15.48 12.50
N LEU A 44 8.97 -15.31 11.31
CA LEU A 44 10.42 -15.34 11.15
C LEU A 44 11.11 -14.20 11.92
N ALA A 45 10.54 -12.99 11.87
CA ALA A 45 11.05 -11.83 12.62
C ALA A 45 11.05 -12.08 14.13
N LEU A 46 9.96 -12.64 14.65
CA LEU A 46 9.87 -13.07 16.04
C LEU A 46 10.96 -14.09 16.40
N TRP A 47 11.10 -15.14 15.58
CA TRP A 47 12.07 -16.20 15.81
C TRP A 47 13.52 -15.69 15.85
N ASN A 48 13.82 -14.64 15.09
CA ASN A 48 15.14 -14.04 15.01
C ASN A 48 15.31 -12.81 15.93
N GLY A 49 14.30 -12.47 16.74
CA GLY A 49 14.38 -11.40 17.74
C GLY A 49 14.46 -9.99 17.15
N TYR A 50 13.85 -9.75 15.99
CA TYR A 50 13.87 -8.44 15.32
C TYR A 50 12.46 -7.91 15.04
N THR A 51 12.34 -6.59 14.88
CA THR A 51 11.06 -5.92 14.55
C THR A 51 10.96 -5.79 13.03
N LEU A 52 9.81 -6.10 12.46
CA LEU A 52 9.64 -6.04 11.00
C LEU A 52 9.08 -4.67 10.58
N GLY A 53 9.87 -3.88 9.86
CA GLY A 53 9.39 -2.66 9.22
C GLY A 53 8.76 -3.00 7.87
N ILE A 54 7.55 -2.54 7.58
CA ILE A 54 6.87 -2.85 6.32
C ILE A 54 6.36 -1.58 5.69
N LYS A 55 6.67 -1.40 4.41
CA LYS A 55 6.03 -0.43 3.54
C LYS A 55 5.05 -1.15 2.62
N LEU A 56 3.76 -0.98 2.87
CA LEU A 56 2.68 -1.53 2.07
C LEU A 56 2.24 -0.49 1.05
N VAL A 57 2.54 -0.72 -0.23
CA VAL A 57 2.02 0.10 -1.32
C VAL A 57 1.07 -0.71 -2.19
N ASP A 58 0.26 -0.01 -2.96
CA ASP A 58 -0.72 -0.62 -3.85
C ASP A 58 -0.06 -1.56 -4.88
N TYR A 59 -0.79 -2.62 -5.24
CA TYR A 59 -0.34 -3.64 -6.18
C TYR A 59 -1.36 -3.82 -7.30
N PRO A 60 -0.94 -3.77 -8.59
CA PRO A 60 -1.83 -4.11 -9.70
C PRO A 60 -2.35 -5.54 -9.53
N GLY A 61 -3.67 -5.70 -9.33
CA GLY A 61 -4.33 -6.98 -9.10
C GLY A 61 -4.61 -7.33 -7.63
N MET A 62 -4.26 -6.46 -6.68
CA MET A 62 -4.75 -6.57 -5.30
C MET A 62 -6.20 -6.06 -5.24
N ASN A 63 -7.13 -6.90 -4.80
CA ASN A 63 -8.50 -6.47 -4.56
C ASN A 63 -8.63 -5.84 -3.16
N ASP A 64 -9.69 -5.06 -2.96
CA ASP A 64 -9.94 -4.33 -1.70
C ASP A 64 -9.94 -5.26 -0.47
N VAL A 65 -10.44 -6.48 -0.63
CA VAL A 65 -10.46 -7.50 0.44
C VAL A 65 -9.05 -7.88 0.87
N SER A 66 -8.16 -8.16 -0.08
CA SER A 66 -6.76 -8.52 0.21
C SER A 66 -6.01 -7.34 0.85
N CYS A 67 -6.31 -6.11 0.42
CA CYS A 67 -5.75 -4.89 1.02
C CYS A 67 -6.10 -4.79 2.51
N VAL A 68 -7.39 -4.94 2.83
CA VAL A 68 -7.89 -4.91 4.21
C VAL A 68 -7.25 -6.01 5.06
N ASP A 69 -7.18 -7.24 4.54
CA ASP A 69 -6.59 -8.36 5.28
C ASP A 69 -5.10 -8.16 5.57
N CYS A 70 -4.33 -7.66 4.59
CA CYS A 70 -2.93 -7.33 4.79
C CYS A 70 -2.74 -6.25 5.86
N VAL A 71 -3.51 -5.16 5.77
CA VAL A 71 -3.48 -4.07 6.75
C VAL A 71 -3.80 -4.61 8.15
N MET A 72 -4.84 -5.44 8.30
CA MET A 72 -5.22 -5.98 9.60
C MET A 72 -4.18 -6.92 10.22
N VAL A 73 -3.52 -7.74 9.40
CA VAL A 73 -2.37 -8.57 9.85
C VAL A 73 -1.26 -7.68 10.40
N LEU A 74 -0.90 -6.64 9.67
CA LEU A 74 0.19 -5.74 10.03
C LEU A 74 -0.12 -4.90 11.27
N LEU A 75 -1.32 -4.32 11.36
CA LEU A 75 -1.72 -3.55 12.54
C LEU A 75 -1.83 -4.42 13.79
N SER A 76 -2.23 -5.70 13.65
CA SER A 76 -2.21 -6.64 14.76
C SER A 76 -0.79 -6.89 15.27
N ALA A 77 0.20 -6.95 14.37
CA ALA A 77 1.60 -7.07 14.72
C ALA A 77 2.18 -5.78 15.33
N VAL A 78 1.77 -4.61 14.83
CA VAL A 78 2.10 -3.30 15.41
C VAL A 78 1.62 -3.23 16.86
N ARG A 79 0.38 -3.66 17.14
CA ARG A 79 -0.21 -3.65 18.48
C ARG A 79 0.62 -4.42 19.53
N VAL A 80 1.28 -5.49 19.11
CA VAL A 80 2.11 -6.32 19.99
C VAL A 80 3.61 -5.99 19.88
N CYS A 81 3.94 -4.79 19.37
CA CYS A 81 5.29 -4.25 19.21
C CYS A 81 6.22 -5.14 18.36
N ARG A 82 5.69 -5.79 17.33
CA ARG A 82 6.46 -6.67 16.43
C ARG A 82 6.65 -6.13 15.02
N ALA A 83 5.95 -5.05 14.68
CA ALA A 83 6.06 -4.44 13.38
C ALA A 83 5.99 -2.92 13.44
N GLU A 84 6.56 -2.30 12.41
CA GLU A 84 6.33 -0.91 12.04
C GLU A 84 5.70 -0.88 10.66
N LEU A 85 4.75 0.03 10.42
CA LEU A 85 3.96 0.06 9.20
C LEU A 85 4.02 1.43 8.53
N MET A 86 4.40 1.45 7.26
CA MET A 86 4.21 2.58 6.36
C MET A 86 3.16 2.22 5.31
N VAL A 87 2.05 2.97 5.30
CA VAL A 87 0.93 2.81 4.40
C VAL A 87 1.13 3.73 3.19
N GLY A 88 1.03 3.17 1.99
CA GLY A 88 1.09 3.92 0.74
C GLY A 88 -0.10 4.86 0.54
N HIS A 89 -0.07 5.60 -0.56
CA HIS A 89 -1.03 6.67 -0.88
C HIS A 89 -2.38 6.19 -1.46
N ASN A 90 -2.59 4.89 -1.61
CA ASN A 90 -3.87 4.36 -2.12
C ASN A 90 -4.98 4.57 -1.07
N LEU A 91 -6.11 5.14 -1.50
CA LEU A 91 -7.22 5.51 -0.62
C LEU A 91 -7.82 4.32 0.13
N ALA A 92 -7.94 3.16 -0.51
CA ALA A 92 -8.44 1.94 0.14
C ALA A 92 -7.49 1.45 1.24
N LEU A 93 -6.18 1.50 1.01
CA LEU A 93 -5.18 1.17 2.05
C LEU A 93 -5.22 2.17 3.21
N VAL A 94 -5.33 3.47 2.90
CA VAL A 94 -5.43 4.52 3.93
C VAL A 94 -6.69 4.32 4.77
N ALA A 95 -7.85 4.15 4.12
CA ALA A 95 -9.13 3.94 4.80
C ALA A 95 -9.11 2.66 5.66
N ALA A 96 -8.57 1.55 5.13
CA ALA A 96 -8.42 0.31 5.87
C ALA A 96 -7.50 0.48 7.09
N ALA A 97 -6.41 1.23 6.95
CA ALA A 97 -5.47 1.48 8.04
C ALA A 97 -6.08 2.34 9.14
N VAL A 98 -6.75 3.43 8.78
CA VAL A 98 -7.48 4.31 9.71
C VAL A 98 -8.54 3.51 10.49
N ALA A 99 -9.40 2.77 9.77
CA ALA A 99 -10.43 1.93 10.38
C ALA A 99 -9.83 0.85 11.29
N GLY A 100 -8.74 0.21 10.85
CA GLY A 100 -8.03 -0.82 11.61
C GLY A 100 -7.36 -0.27 12.88
N MET A 101 -6.75 0.91 12.82
CA MET A 101 -6.15 1.57 13.98
C MET A 101 -7.21 1.91 15.03
N ALA A 102 -8.34 2.50 14.61
CA ALA A 102 -9.47 2.77 15.48
C ALA A 102 -10.01 1.48 16.12
N ARG A 103 -10.23 0.43 15.31
CA ARG A 103 -10.72 -0.88 15.77
C ARG A 103 -9.79 -1.52 16.79
N LEU A 104 -8.47 -1.41 16.60
CA LEU A 104 -7.47 -2.00 17.49
C LEU A 104 -7.08 -1.08 18.66
N ARG A 105 -7.66 0.12 18.74
CA ARG A 105 -7.36 1.15 19.74
C ARG A 105 -5.88 1.49 19.79
N LEU A 106 -5.26 1.64 18.61
CA LEU A 106 -3.88 2.06 18.49
C LEU A 106 -3.77 3.56 18.80
N ASP A 107 -2.82 3.90 19.66
CA ASP A 107 -2.48 5.28 20.00
C ASP A 107 -1.81 5.96 18.80
N LEU A 108 -2.35 7.09 18.35
CA LEU A 108 -1.88 7.80 17.15
C LEU A 108 -0.45 8.33 17.28
N GLU A 109 -0.06 8.72 18.50
CA GLU A 109 1.26 9.27 18.77
C GLU A 109 2.30 8.14 18.86
N LYS A 110 1.95 7.07 19.60
CA LYS A 110 2.89 6.00 19.96
C LYS A 110 2.98 4.88 18.94
N ALA A 111 1.88 4.51 18.27
CA ALA A 111 1.89 3.37 17.38
C ALA A 111 2.77 3.65 16.15
N PRO A 112 3.76 2.80 15.80
CA PRO A 112 4.65 3.03 14.65
C PRO A 112 3.94 2.78 13.31
N VAL A 113 2.89 3.56 13.04
CA VAL A 113 2.13 3.58 11.80
C VAL A 113 2.32 4.95 11.14
N TYR A 114 2.65 4.92 9.85
CA TYR A 114 3.03 6.08 9.06
C TYR A 114 2.27 6.08 7.74
N PHE A 115 1.84 7.24 7.27
CA PHE A 115 1.17 7.39 5.98
C PHE A 115 2.07 8.12 4.99
N GLU A 116 2.28 7.53 3.83
CA GLU A 116 3.04 8.15 2.75
C GLU A 116 2.16 9.07 1.91
N HIS A 117 2.59 10.32 1.75
CA HIS A 117 1.95 11.31 0.87
C HIS A 117 2.89 11.58 -0.32
N LEU A 118 2.40 11.41 -1.55
CA LEU A 118 3.17 11.74 -2.76
C LEU A 118 3.20 13.25 -2.99
N LEU A 119 4.38 13.84 -3.19
CA LEU A 119 4.57 15.29 -3.37
C LEU A 119 3.94 15.88 -4.66
N LYS A 120 3.22 15.09 -5.46
CA LYS A 120 2.70 15.52 -6.76
C LYS A 120 1.20 15.73 -6.67
N ALA A 121 0.82 16.98 -6.96
CA ALA A 121 -0.51 17.54 -6.93
C ALA A 121 -1.09 17.64 -5.52
N ALA A 122 -1.37 18.88 -5.12
CA ALA A 122 -2.37 19.13 -4.09
C ALA A 122 -3.68 18.47 -4.56
N ASP A 123 -3.94 17.25 -4.09
CA ASP A 123 -5.22 16.61 -4.29
C ASP A 123 -6.14 17.05 -3.13
N PRO A 124 -7.13 17.92 -3.37
CA PRO A 124 -8.08 18.33 -2.34
C PRO A 124 -8.93 17.17 -1.81
N GLN A 125 -8.89 15.99 -2.44
CA GLN A 125 -9.52 14.77 -1.92
C GLN A 125 -8.63 13.98 -0.96
N SER A 126 -7.37 14.38 -0.76
CA SER A 126 -6.56 13.83 0.31
C SER A 126 -7.09 14.36 1.64
N VAL A 127 -8.01 13.61 2.26
CA VAL A 127 -8.23 13.67 3.71
C VAL A 127 -6.87 13.40 4.32
N THR A 128 -6.12 14.46 4.62
CA THR A 128 -4.75 14.31 5.09
C THR A 128 -4.86 13.66 6.47
N PRO A 129 -4.37 12.42 6.66
CA PRO A 129 -4.34 11.80 7.99
C PRO A 129 -3.61 12.73 8.99
N GLY A 130 -2.72 13.60 8.51
CA GLY A 130 -2.06 14.62 9.31
C GLY A 130 -3.00 15.57 10.07
N ASN A 131 -4.16 15.93 9.50
CA ASN A 131 -5.11 16.82 10.18
C ASN A 131 -5.86 16.10 11.33
N GLU A 132 -5.88 14.77 11.29
CA GLU A 132 -6.49 13.91 12.31
C GLU A 132 -5.45 13.37 13.32
N GLY A 133 -4.22 13.88 13.28
CA GLY A 133 -3.14 13.51 14.20
C GLY A 133 -2.32 12.28 13.80
N TYR A 134 -2.55 11.70 12.61
CA TYR A 134 -1.72 10.60 12.11
C TYR A 134 -0.35 11.09 11.64
N LYS A 135 0.66 10.23 11.75
CA LYS A 135 2.02 10.52 11.30
C LYS A 135 2.12 10.39 9.78
N VAL A 136 2.36 11.50 9.10
CA VAL A 136 2.46 11.56 7.63
C VAL A 136 3.88 11.89 7.20
N TYR A 137 4.42 11.11 6.26
CA TYR A 137 5.72 11.33 5.63
C TYR A 137 5.52 11.69 4.16
N LYS A 138 6.09 12.81 3.74
CA LYS A 138 6.09 13.22 2.34
C LYS A 138 7.21 12.48 1.61
N TYR A 139 6.85 11.68 0.61
CA TYR A 139 7.83 11.08 -0.28
C TYR A 139 8.34 12.15 -1.24
N CYS A 140 9.55 12.62 -0.98
CA CYS A 140 10.27 13.53 -1.85
C CYS A 140 11.34 12.73 -2.61
N PRO A 141 11.09 12.33 -3.87
CA PRO A 141 12.15 11.71 -4.67
C PRO A 141 13.24 12.75 -4.91
N PHE A 142 14.39 12.59 -4.25
CA PHE A 142 15.60 13.33 -4.58
C PHE A 142 16.22 12.68 -5.82
N ASP A 143 16.21 13.40 -6.93
CA ASP A 143 16.89 13.00 -8.16
C ASP A 143 17.46 14.25 -8.84
N ASN A 144 18.39 14.08 -9.79
CA ASN A 144 18.77 15.20 -10.64
C ASN A 144 17.53 15.66 -11.45
N VAL A 145 17.46 16.96 -11.77
CA VAL A 145 16.26 17.57 -12.36
C VAL A 145 15.81 16.85 -13.63
N ASP A 146 16.75 16.36 -14.44
CA ASP A 146 16.45 15.70 -15.71
C ASP A 146 15.85 14.30 -15.52
N ARG A 147 16.36 13.51 -14.57
CA ARG A 147 15.78 12.20 -14.21
C ARG A 147 14.46 12.36 -13.47
N ALA A 148 14.33 13.38 -12.62
CA ALA A 148 13.06 13.72 -11.97
C ALA A 148 11.97 14.03 -13.00
N LYS A 149 12.31 14.79 -14.06
CA LYS A 149 11.41 15.06 -15.20
C LYS A 149 11.03 13.78 -15.94
N VAL A 150 12.00 12.96 -16.32
CA VAL A 150 11.74 11.68 -17.01
C VAL A 150 10.82 10.80 -16.15
N ARG A 151 11.14 10.63 -14.86
CA ARG A 151 10.31 9.84 -13.95
C ARG A 151 8.91 10.42 -13.78
N LEU A 152 8.78 11.74 -13.70
CA LEU A 152 7.47 12.41 -13.64
C LEU A 152 6.63 12.15 -14.89
N VAL A 153 7.21 12.32 -16.08
CA VAL A 153 6.52 12.08 -17.34
C VAL A 153 6.13 10.61 -17.49
N SER A 154 7.05 9.68 -17.20
CA SER A 154 6.79 8.24 -17.29
C SER A 154 5.74 7.78 -16.29
N GLN A 155 5.78 8.25 -15.04
CA GLN A 155 4.76 7.92 -14.03
C GLN A 155 3.39 8.44 -14.46
N ARG A 156 3.31 9.70 -14.92
CA ARG A 156 2.04 10.29 -15.33
C ARG A 156 1.45 9.64 -16.58
N ALA A 157 2.31 9.30 -17.54
CA ALA A 157 1.89 8.58 -18.74
C ALA A 157 1.32 7.21 -18.36
N LEU A 158 1.97 6.48 -17.45
CA LEU A 158 1.50 5.17 -16.99
C LEU A 158 0.16 5.27 -16.24
N GLU A 159 0.01 6.25 -15.33
CA GLU A 159 -1.26 6.49 -14.62
C GLU A 159 -2.42 6.77 -15.59
N LEU A 160 -2.20 7.63 -16.59
CA LEU A 160 -3.22 7.98 -17.59
C LEU A 160 -3.58 6.78 -18.47
N LEU A 161 -2.59 5.96 -18.83
CA LEU A 161 -2.82 4.72 -19.59
C LEU A 161 -3.69 3.74 -18.81
N THR A 162 -3.38 3.50 -17.52
CA THR A 162 -4.19 2.62 -16.66
C THR A 162 -5.62 3.13 -16.50
N GLN A 163 -5.81 4.45 -16.35
CA GLN A 163 -7.14 5.05 -16.29
C GLN A 163 -7.94 4.86 -17.58
N LEU A 164 -7.28 5.03 -18.74
CA LEU A 164 -7.88 4.78 -20.05
C LEU A 164 -8.28 3.32 -20.24
N GLU A 165 -7.44 2.38 -19.83
CA GLU A 165 -7.74 0.94 -19.91
C GLU A 165 -8.96 0.58 -19.05
N MET A 166 -9.05 1.09 -17.81
CA MET A 166 -10.23 0.89 -16.97
C MET A 166 -11.50 1.45 -17.62
N LEU A 167 -11.44 2.65 -18.20
CA LEU A 167 -12.59 3.26 -18.87
C LEU A 167 -13.03 2.47 -20.11
N LEU A 168 -12.09 1.96 -20.89
CA LEU A 168 -12.38 1.10 -22.04
C LEU A 168 -13.03 -0.22 -21.60
N GLN A 169 -12.57 -0.80 -20.50
CA GLN A 169 -13.13 -2.04 -19.96
C GLN A 169 -14.56 -1.85 -19.45
N VAL A 170 -14.83 -0.76 -18.72
CA VAL A 170 -16.19 -0.37 -18.30
C VAL A 170 -17.10 -0.17 -19.52
N ARG A 171 -16.62 0.51 -20.56
CA ARG A 171 -17.38 0.73 -21.79
C ARG A 171 -17.71 -0.58 -22.52
N GLN A 172 -16.77 -1.51 -22.61
CA GLN A 172 -16.99 -2.82 -23.23
C GLN A 172 -18.01 -3.66 -22.43
N GLN A 173 -17.95 -3.63 -21.11
CA GLN A 173 -18.94 -4.30 -20.25
C GLN A 173 -20.35 -3.74 -20.43
N ALA A 174 -20.48 -2.41 -20.55
CA ALA A 174 -21.76 -1.76 -20.84
C ALA A 174 -22.33 -2.18 -22.20
N MET A 175 -21.51 -2.27 -23.25
CA MET A 175 -21.97 -2.72 -24.57
C MET A 175 -22.36 -4.21 -24.61
N ASN A 176 -21.64 -5.06 -23.87
CA ASN A 176 -21.94 -6.49 -23.82
C ASN A 176 -23.17 -6.81 -22.96
N GLY A 177 -23.43 -6.03 -21.89
CA GLY A 177 -24.63 -6.18 -21.06
C GLY A 177 -25.94 -5.77 -21.75
N SER A 178 -25.87 -4.87 -22.74
CA SER A 178 -27.05 -4.47 -23.53
C SER A 178 -27.49 -5.49 -24.58
N GLN A 179 -26.67 -6.49 -24.92
CA GLN A 179 -27.04 -7.54 -25.89
C GLN A 179 -27.83 -8.70 -25.27
N SER A 180 -27.79 -8.88 -23.95
CA SER A 180 -28.46 -9.99 -23.26
C SER A 180 -29.95 -9.78 -22.96
N ASP A 181 -30.49 -8.57 -23.12
CA ASP A 181 -31.87 -8.23 -22.73
C ASP A 181 -32.86 -8.12 -23.91
N GLY A 182 -32.37 -8.22 -25.16
CA GLY A 182 -33.19 -8.10 -26.37
C GLY A 182 -33.87 -9.39 -26.85
N GLY A 183 -33.69 -10.52 -26.14
CA GLY A 183 -34.09 -11.86 -26.62
C GLY A 183 -35.46 -12.37 -26.16
N ARG A 184 -36.20 -11.61 -25.34
CA ARG A 184 -37.42 -12.13 -24.66
C ARG A 184 -38.69 -11.36 -25.03
N MET A 185 -38.98 -11.25 -26.32
CA MET A 185 -40.34 -10.96 -26.80
C MET A 185 -40.62 -11.78 -28.07
N ARG A 186 -41.06 -13.02 -27.85
CA ARG A 186 -41.91 -13.77 -28.80
C ARG A 186 -43.10 -14.29 -28.00
N SER A 187 -44.25 -13.69 -28.24
CA SER A 187 -45.59 -14.26 -28.07
C SER A 187 -46.54 -13.44 -28.91
#